data_AF-A0A7R9WE02-F1
#
_entry.id   AF-A0A7R9WE02-F1
#
_cell.length_a   1.000
_cell.length_b   1.000
_cell.length_c   1.000
_cell.angle_alpha   90.00
_cell.angle_beta   90.00
_cell.angle_gamma   90.00
#
_symmetry.space_group_name_H-M   'P 1'
#
loop_
_entity.id
_entity.type
_entity.pdbx_description
1 polymer ?
#
loop_
_entity_poly.entity_id
_entity_poly.type
_entity_poly.pdbx_seq_one_letter_code
_entity_poly.pdbx_strand_id
1 'polypeptide(L)'
;RKSSKPCCVVCGSNEAKYKCPKCREPYCRVACCKEHRSRCSALSASSKTGDSGERPDVVPSTKPSKYLPSDTLIEDPLQNAIRRRRMLEDDDESDEELEPGWRITRDMMD
;
A
#
# COMPACT_ATOMS: atom_id res chain seq x y z
N ARG A 1 8.66 -8.93 41.20
CA ARG A 1 9.67 -9.07 40.12
C ARG A 1 9.76 -7.74 39.41
N LYS A 2 10.91 -7.04 39.43
CA LYS A 2 11.04 -5.68 38.85
C LYS A 2 11.27 -5.82 37.34
N SER A 3 10.32 -5.37 36.53
CA SER A 3 10.42 -5.43 35.06
C SER A 3 11.34 -4.31 34.56
N SER A 4 12.56 -4.65 34.15
CA SER A 4 13.46 -3.73 33.46
C SER A 4 12.99 -3.52 32.02
N LYS A 5 12.80 -2.26 31.62
CA LYS A 5 12.43 -1.90 30.24
C LYS A 5 13.57 -2.24 29.28
N PRO A 6 13.27 -2.76 28.07
CA PRO A 6 14.31 -3.13 27.12
C PRO A 6 15.01 -1.89 26.57
N CYS A 7 16.34 -1.90 26.52
CA CYS A 7 17.15 -0.86 25.88
C CYS A 7 17.32 -1.14 24.38
N CYS A 8 17.59 -0.09 23.60
CA CYS A 8 17.88 -0.22 22.18
C CYS A 8 19.18 -0.99 21.93
N VAL A 9 19.15 -2.01 21.06
CA VAL A 9 20.34 -2.82 20.72
C VAL A 9 21.42 -2.06 19.92
N VAL A 10 21.05 -0.94 19.29
CA VAL A 10 21.96 -0.16 18.43
C VAL A 10 22.73 0.88 19.24
N CYS A 11 22.03 1.69 20.05
CA CYS A 11 22.68 2.76 20.81
C CYS A 11 22.87 2.44 22.30
N GLY A 12 22.16 1.45 22.86
CA GLY A 12 22.24 1.07 24.27
C GLY A 12 21.73 2.11 25.28
N SER A 13 21.63 3.39 24.90
CA SER A 13 21.35 4.49 25.84
C SER A 13 19.87 4.78 26.06
N ASN A 14 19.03 4.49 25.06
CA ASN A 14 17.61 4.85 25.09
C ASN A 14 16.72 3.63 25.31
N GLU A 15 15.59 3.85 25.99
CA GLU A 15 14.52 2.87 26.08
C GLU A 15 13.99 2.53 24.67
N ALA A 16 13.82 1.23 24.40
CA ALA A 16 13.34 0.78 23.12
C ALA A 16 11.82 0.90 23.02
N LYS A 17 11.39 1.80 22.15
CA LYS A 17 9.97 2.07 21.86
C LYS A 17 9.37 1.06 20.87
N TYR A 18 10.20 0.44 20.03
CA TYR A 18 9.77 -0.43 18.94
C TYR A 18 10.58 -1.73 18.90
N LYS A 19 10.08 -2.71 18.14
CA LYS A 19 10.74 -4.01 17.93
C LYS A 19 10.80 -4.36 16.45
N CYS A 20 11.87 -5.04 16.03
CA CYS A 20 12.01 -5.49 14.65
C CYS A 20 11.00 -6.61 14.33
N PRO A 21 10.23 -6.55 13.23
CA PRO A 21 9.28 -7.62 12.89
C PRO A 21 9.96 -8.95 12.54
N LYS A 22 11.23 -8.91 12.11
CA LYS A 22 11.97 -10.11 11.67
C LYS A 22 12.64 -10.86 12.83
N CYS A 23 13.41 -10.15 13.66
CA CYS A 23 14.18 -10.77 14.75
C CYS A 23 13.69 -10.35 16.16
N ARG A 24 12.66 -9.50 16.26
CA ARG A 24 12.09 -8.99 17.52
C ARG A 24 13.06 -8.20 18.41
N GLU A 25 14.21 -7.81 17.89
CA GLU A 25 15.17 -6.99 18.63
C GLU A 25 14.64 -5.57 18.92
N PRO A 26 14.85 -5.04 20.14
CA PRO A 26 14.36 -3.74 20.57
C PRO A 26 15.16 -2.56 20.01
N TYR A 27 14.49 -1.51 19.51
CA TYR A 27 15.10 -0.26 19.05
C TYR A 27 14.33 1.00 19.46
N CYS A 28 15.02 2.14 19.61
CA CYS A 28 14.41 3.38 20.10
C CYS A 28 13.78 4.25 19.01
N ARG A 29 14.36 4.29 17.80
CA ARG A 29 13.94 5.16 16.69
C ARG A 29 14.28 4.58 15.31
N VAL A 30 13.70 5.16 14.26
CA VAL A 30 13.88 4.69 12.87
C VAL A 30 15.34 4.71 12.42
N ALA A 31 16.16 5.66 12.88
CA ALA A 31 17.60 5.67 12.60
C ALA A 31 18.29 4.37 13.08
N CYS A 32 17.98 3.93 14.30
CA CYS A 32 18.48 2.66 14.83
C CYS A 32 17.87 1.45 14.10
N CYS A 33 16.62 1.53 13.61
CA CYS A 33 16.05 0.47 12.77
C CYS A 33 16.83 0.29 11.46
N LYS A 34 17.25 1.39 10.81
CA LYS A 34 18.05 1.34 9.58
C LYS A 34 19.41 0.68 9.80
N GLU A 35 20.11 1.06 10.87
CA GLU A 35 21.39 0.46 11.22
C GLU A 35 21.26 -1.01 11.65
N HIS A 36 20.21 -1.31 12.41
CA HIS A 36 19.86 -2.68 12.78
C HIS A 36 19.59 -3.56 11.54
N ARG A 37 18.89 -3.05 10.52
CA ARG A 37 18.57 -3.81 9.31
C ARG A 37 19.80 -4.40 8.64
N SER A 38 20.92 -3.67 8.60
CA SER A 38 22.18 -4.15 8.01
C SER A 38 22.80 -5.33 8.77
N ARG A 39 22.52 -5.44 10.07
CA ARG A 39 23.04 -6.48 10.97
C ARG A 39 21.96 -7.47 11.41
N CYS A 40 20.77 -7.39 10.82
CA CYS A 40 19.63 -8.17 11.23
C CYS A 40 19.86 -9.64 10.86
N SER A 41 20.08 -10.48 11.87
CA SER A 41 20.34 -11.92 11.71
C SER A 41 19.23 -12.68 10.98
N ALA A 42 18.01 -12.13 10.95
CA ALA A 42 16.89 -12.68 10.20
C ALA A 42 17.01 -12.53 8.66
N LEU A 43 18.04 -11.84 8.15
CA LEU A 43 18.37 -11.86 6.72
C LEU A 43 18.93 -13.22 6.25
N SER A 44 19.41 -14.06 7.18
CA SER A 44 19.99 -15.37 6.86
C SER A 44 18.97 -16.50 6.66
N ALA A 45 17.67 -16.27 6.93
CA ALA A 45 16.63 -17.29 6.78
C ALA A 45 15.58 -16.96 5.70
N SER A 46 15.76 -15.88 4.93
CA SER A 46 14.75 -15.44 3.95
C SER A 46 15.37 -14.81 2.71
N SER A 47 16.46 -15.41 2.21
CA SER A 47 17.08 -15.06 0.92
C SER A 47 16.93 -16.23 -0.06
N LYS A 48 15.70 -16.43 -0.54
CA LYS A 48 15.29 -17.03 -1.82
C LYS A 48 13.87 -16.51 -2.02
N THR A 49 13.50 -15.66 -2.97
CA THR A 49 14.10 -15.12 -4.20
C THR A 49 13.31 -13.82 -4.47
N GLY A 50 14.00 -12.76 -4.90
CA GLY A 50 13.36 -11.63 -5.55
C GLY A 50 13.45 -11.79 -7.06
N ASP A 51 12.42 -11.29 -7.74
CA ASP A 51 12.37 -10.90 -9.16
C ASP A 51 12.17 -11.99 -10.22
N SER A 52 10.88 -12.27 -10.49
CA SER A 52 10.32 -12.32 -11.83
C SER A 52 8.84 -12.02 -11.71
N GLY A 53 8.34 -11.08 -12.50
CA GLY A 53 6.92 -10.81 -12.60
C GLY A 53 6.20 -12.03 -13.18
N GLU A 54 5.51 -12.78 -12.33
CA GLU A 54 4.48 -13.72 -12.75
C GLU A 54 3.28 -13.58 -11.81
N ARG A 55 2.14 -13.28 -12.42
CA ARG A 55 0.82 -13.17 -11.80
C ARG A 55 0.53 -14.48 -11.08
N PRO A 56 0.16 -14.49 -9.78
CA PRO A 56 -0.41 -15.69 -9.22
C PRO A 56 -1.81 -15.86 -9.83
N ASP A 57 -2.02 -16.95 -10.56
CA ASP A 57 -3.34 -17.53 -10.83
C ASP A 57 -3.99 -17.87 -9.48
N VAL A 58 -4.57 -16.85 -8.85
CA VAL A 58 -5.43 -16.99 -7.68
C VAL A 58 -6.76 -17.47 -8.20
N VAL A 59 -7.01 -18.77 -8.02
CA VAL A 59 -8.35 -19.35 -8.07
C VAL A 59 -9.22 -18.57 -7.06
N PRO A 60 -10.23 -17.80 -7.49
CA PRO A 60 -10.97 -16.94 -6.57
C PRO A 60 -11.84 -17.81 -5.66
N SER A 61 -11.46 -17.85 -4.38
CA SER A 61 -12.27 -18.43 -3.32
C SER A 61 -13.60 -17.68 -3.24
N THR A 62 -14.67 -18.38 -3.57
CA THR A 62 -16.04 -17.91 -3.74
C THR A 62 -16.68 -17.45 -2.43
N LYS A 63 -16.34 -16.24 -1.95
CA LYS A 63 -17.14 -15.54 -0.94
C LYS A 63 -17.23 -14.06 -1.31
N PRO A 64 -18.40 -13.57 -1.75
CA PRO A 64 -18.56 -12.14 -2.01
C PRO A 64 -18.42 -11.36 -0.70
N SER A 65 -17.55 -10.35 -0.70
CA SER A 65 -17.35 -9.46 0.45
C SER A 65 -18.61 -8.63 0.67
N LYS A 66 -19.09 -8.57 1.93
CA LYS A 66 -20.28 -7.81 2.32
C LYS A 66 -20.17 -6.29 2.07
N TYR A 67 -18.95 -5.78 1.92
CA TYR A 67 -18.66 -4.35 1.86
C TYR A 67 -18.04 -3.90 0.54
N LEU A 68 -17.78 -4.82 -0.39
CA LEU A 68 -17.27 -4.49 -1.72
C LEU A 68 -18.33 -4.86 -2.75
N PRO A 69 -18.71 -3.94 -3.66
CA PRO A 69 -19.57 -4.27 -4.79
C PRO A 69 -18.93 -5.41 -5.58
N SER A 70 -19.71 -6.46 -5.85
CA SER A 70 -19.26 -7.68 -6.54
C SER A 70 -18.54 -7.41 -7.87
N ASP A 71 -18.87 -6.29 -8.52
CA ASP A 71 -18.26 -5.84 -9.79
C ASP A 71 -16.78 -5.47 -9.68
N THR A 72 -16.27 -5.17 -8.48
CA THR A 72 -14.87 -4.77 -8.31
C THR A 72 -13.89 -5.93 -8.19
N LEU A 73 -14.38 -7.15 -7.94
CA LEU A 73 -13.52 -8.30 -7.59
C LEU A 73 -13.63 -9.50 -8.54
N ILE A 74 -14.57 -9.50 -9.50
CA ILE A 74 -14.88 -10.72 -10.28
C ILE A 74 -14.64 -10.53 -11.78
N GLU A 75 -14.57 -9.31 -12.30
CA GLU A 75 -14.47 -9.12 -13.74
C GLU A 75 -13.04 -9.31 -14.26
N ASP A 76 -12.93 -10.18 -15.27
CA ASP A 76 -11.80 -10.26 -16.18
C ASP A 76 -11.42 -8.83 -16.59
N PRO A 77 -10.15 -8.41 -16.43
CA PRO A 77 -9.68 -7.08 -16.82
C PRO A 77 -10.12 -6.65 -18.23
N LEU A 78 -10.32 -7.60 -19.15
CA LEU A 78 -10.87 -7.34 -20.49
C LEU A 78 -12.36 -6.94 -20.47
N GLN A 79 -13.19 -7.59 -19.67
CA GLN A 79 -14.62 -7.27 -19.52
C GLN A 79 -14.81 -5.87 -18.92
N ASN A 80 -14.01 -5.54 -17.91
CA ASN A 80 -14.05 -4.20 -17.29
C ASN A 80 -13.57 -3.13 -18.28
N ALA A 81 -12.52 -3.41 -19.07
CA ALA A 81 -12.07 -2.50 -20.12
C ALA A 81 -13.13 -2.29 -21.22
N ILE A 82 -13.85 -3.34 -21.62
CA ILE A 82 -14.94 -3.26 -22.59
C ILE A 82 -16.11 -2.43 -22.02
N ARG A 83 -16.51 -2.66 -20.76
CA ARG A 83 -17.58 -1.88 -20.12
C ARG A 83 -17.21 -0.41 -19.95
N ARG A 84 -15.97 -0.12 -19.54
CA ARG A 84 -15.45 1.25 -19.45
C ARG A 84 -15.44 1.96 -20.80
N ARG A 85 -15.09 1.25 -21.88
CA ARG A 85 -15.15 1.80 -23.24
C ARG A 85 -16.57 2.21 -23.61
N ARG A 86 -17.55 1.33 -23.33
CA ARG A 86 -18.96 1.55 -23.69
C ARG A 86 -19.58 2.77 -22.98
N MET A 87 -19.20 3.05 -21.72
CA MET A 87 -19.70 4.22 -21.00
C MET A 87 -19.16 5.57 -21.50
N LEU A 88 -18.08 5.60 -22.29
CA LEU A 88 -17.62 6.86 -22.90
C LEU A 88 -18.34 7.19 -24.22
N GLU A 89 -19.05 6.23 -24.82
CA GLU A 89 -19.69 6.41 -26.12
C GLU A 89 -21.13 6.97 -26.01
N ASP A 90 -21.75 6.87 -24.82
CA ASP A 90 -23.13 7.37 -24.57
C ASP A 90 -23.18 8.82 -24.03
N ASP A 91 -22.04 9.47 -23.78
CA ASP A 91 -21.95 10.84 -23.21
C ASP A 91 -21.65 11.94 -24.27
N ASP A 92 -21.51 11.59 -25.55
CA ASP A 92 -21.20 12.55 -26.65
C ASP A 92 -22.46 13.04 -27.40
N GLU A 93 -23.57 13.31 -26.70
CA GLU A 93 -24.77 13.91 -27.32
C GLU A 93 -25.42 15.01 -26.46
N SER A 94 -24.63 16.00 -25.99
CA SER A 94 -25.12 17.37 -25.73
C SER A 94 -23.97 18.38 -25.61
N ASP A 95 -23.45 18.82 -26.75
CA ASP A 95 -22.47 19.91 -26.89
C ASP A 95 -23.13 21.29 -26.77
N GLU A 96 -23.81 21.56 -25.65
CA GLU A 96 -24.50 22.86 -25.46
C GLU A 96 -24.10 23.46 -24.10
N GLU A 97 -23.13 24.38 -24.16
CA GLU A 97 -22.77 25.35 -23.11
C GLU A 97 -21.77 24.85 -22.04
N LEU A 98 -20.48 24.92 -22.40
CA LEU A 98 -19.34 24.90 -21.48
C LEU A 98 -19.54 25.90 -20.33
N GLU A 99 -20.08 25.44 -19.20
CA GLU A 99 -20.23 26.25 -17.98
C GLU A 99 -18.86 26.82 -17.57
N PRO A 100 -18.69 28.15 -17.50
CA PRO A 100 -17.42 28.80 -17.13
C PRO A 100 -16.95 28.54 -15.68
N GLY A 101 -17.53 27.60 -14.95
CA GLY A 101 -17.33 27.35 -13.51
C GLY A 101 -16.01 26.70 -13.12
N TRP A 102 -15.24 26.18 -14.08
CA TRP A 102 -14.01 25.41 -13.81
C TRP A 102 -12.72 26.05 -14.34
N ARG A 103 -12.82 27.22 -14.98
CA ARG A 103 -11.62 28.03 -15.24
C ARG A 103 -11.25 28.72 -13.95
N ILE A 104 -10.15 28.31 -13.33
CA ILE A 104 -9.55 29.05 -12.23
C ILE A 104 -9.23 30.45 -12.75
N THR A 105 -10.04 31.45 -12.37
CA THR A 105 -9.81 32.83 -12.75
C THR A 105 -8.72 33.41 -11.86
N ARG A 106 -7.96 34.37 -12.41
CA ARG A 106 -6.85 35.03 -11.72
C ARG A 106 -7.27 35.70 -10.39
N ASP A 107 -8.55 36.00 -10.24
CA ASP A 107 -9.18 36.56 -9.03
C ASP A 107 -9.22 35.54 -7.86
N MET A 108 -9.18 34.23 -8.13
CA MET A 108 -9.14 33.17 -7.10
C MET A 108 -7.73 32.84 -6.61
N MET A 109 -6.71 33.55 -7.06
CA MET A 109 -5.30 33.32 -6.71
C MET A 109 -4.67 34.41 -5.81
N ASP A 110 -5.46 35.42 -5.41
CA ASP A 110 -5.05 36.49 -4.48
C ASP A 110 -5.70 36.32 -3.09
#